data_AF-A0A916X9C4-F1
#
_entry.id   AF-A0A916X9C4-F1
#
_cell.length_a   1.000
_cell.length_b   1.000
_cell.length_c   1.000
_cell.angle_alpha   90.00
_cell.angle_beta   90.00
_cell.angle_gamma   90.00
#
_symmetry.space_group_name_H-M   'P 1'
#
loop_
_entity.id
_entity.type
_entity.pdbx_description
1 polymer ?
#
loop_
_entity_poly.entity_id
_entity_poly.type
_entity_poly.pdbx_seq_one_letter_code
_entity_poly.pdbx_strand_id
1 'polypeptide(L)'
;MNELEVSSQELQRIGGILGEVASTMAQASRELGRARVFDLGSHTLASAAQNFHERWEHGVTELSKASDLMSEGISKTAKLYAAAERAHTGMYRPGGDR
;
A
#
# COMPACT_ATOMS: atom_id res chain seq x y z
N MET A 1 28.98 -0.17 -3.16
CA MET A 1 27.84 0.55 -3.75
C MET A 1 26.67 -0.42 -3.69
N ASN A 2 25.84 -0.30 -2.63
CA ASN A 2 24.73 -1.21 -2.37
C ASN A 2 23.50 -0.73 -3.16
N GLU A 3 23.56 -0.89 -4.47
CA GLU A 3 22.47 -0.57 -5.40
C GLU A 3 21.19 -1.37 -5.12
N LEU A 4 21.30 -2.50 -4.40
CA LEU A 4 20.18 -3.37 -4.02
C LEU A 4 19.57 -3.02 -2.66
N GLU A 5 20.31 -2.29 -1.83
CA GLU A 5 19.85 -1.79 -0.53
C GLU A 5 19.15 -0.42 -0.69
N VAL A 6 19.14 0.13 -1.90
CA VAL A 6 18.30 1.23 -2.39
C VAL A 6 16.98 0.65 -2.94
N SER A 7 15.89 0.52 -2.17
CA SER A 7 15.82 0.22 -0.76
C SER A 7 14.51 -0.47 -0.42
N SER A 8 14.59 -1.66 0.16
CA SER A 8 13.40 -2.28 0.76
C SER A 8 12.77 -1.34 1.81
N GLN A 9 13.58 -0.44 2.40
CA GLN A 9 13.13 0.61 3.31
C GLN A 9 12.30 1.71 2.63
N GLU A 10 12.69 2.27 1.48
CA GLU A 10 11.85 3.24 0.76
C GLU A 10 10.61 2.58 0.18
N LEU A 11 10.74 1.34 -0.29
CA LEU A 11 9.58 0.58 -0.72
C LEU A 11 8.59 0.35 0.43
N GLN A 12 9.06 -0.03 1.62
CA GLN A 12 8.21 -0.11 2.83
C GLN A 12 7.62 1.25 3.22
N ARG A 13 8.41 2.33 3.10
CA ARG A 13 7.97 3.70 3.38
C ARG A 13 6.85 4.13 2.42
N ILE A 14 7.00 3.86 1.13
CA ILE A 14 6.00 4.15 0.09
C ILE A 14 4.73 3.33 0.34
N GLY A 15 4.86 2.03 0.65
CA GLY A 15 3.72 1.19 1.03
C GLY A 15 2.97 1.72 2.27
N GLY A 16 3.71 2.19 3.28
CA GLY A 16 3.13 2.83 4.47
C GLY A 16 2.37 4.12 4.14
N ILE A 17 2.96 5.02 3.34
CA ILE A 17 2.32 6.27 2.90
C ILE A 17 1.05 5.97 2.09
N LEU A 18 1.10 5.00 1.17
CA LEU A 18 -0.06 4.61 0.37
C LEU A 18 -1.20 4.05 1.24
N GLY A 19 -0.87 3.24 2.26
CA GLY A 19 -1.85 2.75 3.23
C GLY A 19 -2.49 3.88 4.05
N GLU A 20 -1.70 4.84 4.51
CA GLU A 20 -2.18 6.00 5.26
C GLU A 20 -3.07 6.91 4.41
N VAL A 21 -2.69 7.15 3.15
CA VAL A 21 -3.51 7.88 2.16
C VAL A 21 -4.82 7.15 1.91
N ALA A 22 -4.79 5.83 1.68
CA ALA A 22 -6.01 5.04 1.46
C ALA A 22 -6.95 5.10 2.68
N SER A 23 -6.41 4.98 3.90
CA SER A 23 -7.17 5.10 5.15
C SER A 23 -7.82 6.48 5.30
N THR A 24 -7.03 7.54 5.06
CA THR A 24 -7.51 8.93 5.12
C THR A 24 -8.62 9.17 4.10
N MET A 25 -8.45 8.69 2.86
CA MET A 25 -9.46 8.82 1.81
C MET A 25 -10.73 8.01 2.13
N ALA A 26 -10.61 6.85 2.77
CA ALA A 26 -11.76 6.06 3.24
C ALA A 26 -12.53 6.80 4.34
N GLN A 27 -11.82 7.43 5.28
CA GLN A 27 -12.45 8.24 6.32
C GLN A 27 -13.17 9.46 5.74
N ALA A 28 -12.51 10.22 4.86
CA ALA A 28 -13.12 11.34 4.16
C ALA A 28 -14.35 10.92 3.36
N SER A 29 -14.33 9.73 2.74
CA SER A 29 -15.49 9.22 2.02
C SER A 29 -16.68 8.92 2.94
N ARG A 30 -16.44 8.30 4.11
CA ARG A 30 -17.49 8.06 5.12
C ARG A 30 -18.10 9.37 5.64
N GLU A 31 -17.29 10.39 5.85
CA GLU A 31 -17.74 11.73 6.25
C GLU A 31 -18.58 12.39 5.15
N LEU A 32 -18.13 12.30 3.89
CA LEU A 32 -18.89 12.75 2.71
C LEU A 32 -20.22 12.03 2.54
N GLY A 33 -20.26 10.71 2.74
CA GLY A 33 -21.48 9.91 2.68
C GLY A 33 -22.52 10.38 3.71
N ARG A 34 -22.09 10.70 4.93
CA ARG A 34 -22.96 11.25 5.98
C ARG A 34 -23.54 12.62 5.62
N ALA A 35 -22.74 13.50 5.02
CA ALA A 35 -23.19 14.85 4.66
C ALA A 35 -24.16 14.88 3.46
N ARG A 36 -23.98 13.98 2.48
CA ARG A 36 -24.74 14.00 1.22
C ARG A 36 -26.16 13.47 1.32
N VAL A 37 -26.44 12.57 2.27
CA VAL A 37 -27.76 11.94 2.42
C VAL A 37 -28.83 12.94 2.88
N PHE A 38 -28.46 14.03 3.55
CA PHE A 38 -29.41 14.94 4.19
C PHE A 38 -29.52 16.34 3.56
N ASP A 39 -28.57 16.80 2.73
CA ASP A 39 -28.45 18.24 2.41
C ASP A 39 -28.75 18.66 0.95
N LEU A 40 -28.92 17.74 -0.01
CA LEU A 40 -28.79 18.14 -1.42
C LEU A 40 -30.07 18.66 -2.12
N GLY A 41 -31.21 18.75 -1.44
CA GLY A 41 -32.40 19.53 -1.86
C GLY A 41 -33.08 19.18 -3.20
N SER A 42 -32.44 18.42 -4.10
CA SER A 42 -32.95 17.99 -5.40
C SER A 42 -32.49 16.57 -5.74
N HIS A 43 -33.37 15.80 -6.38
CA HIS A 43 -33.16 14.39 -6.70
C HIS A 43 -31.96 14.17 -7.64
N THR A 44 -31.74 15.07 -8.60
CA THR A 44 -30.60 15.01 -9.53
C THR A 44 -29.27 15.21 -8.81
N LEU A 45 -29.20 16.16 -7.87
CA LEU A 45 -27.99 16.40 -7.10
C LEU A 45 -27.69 15.24 -6.15
N ALA A 46 -28.73 14.66 -5.53
CA ALA A 46 -28.59 13.45 -4.72
C ALA A 46 -28.05 12.27 -5.54
N SER A 47 -28.60 12.03 -6.74
CA SER A 47 -28.16 10.96 -7.64
C SER A 47 -26.71 11.16 -8.14
N ALA A 48 -26.34 12.39 -8.53
CA ALA A 48 -24.97 12.71 -8.92
C ALA A 48 -23.98 12.55 -7.74
N ALA A 49 -24.40 12.96 -6.55
CA ALA A 49 -23.60 12.83 -5.34
C ALA A 49 -23.45 11.36 -4.91
N GLN A 50 -24.47 10.54 -5.09
CA GLN A 50 -24.39 9.10 -4.85
C GLN A 50 -23.45 8.42 -5.85
N ASN A 51 -23.59 8.68 -7.15
CA ASN A 51 -22.69 8.14 -8.18
C ASN A 51 -21.23 8.54 -7.94
N PHE A 52 -20.97 9.80 -7.56
CA PHE A 52 -19.62 10.22 -7.20
C PHE A 52 -19.11 9.44 -5.98
N HIS A 53 -19.95 9.26 -4.96
CA HIS A 53 -19.56 8.55 -3.75
C HIS A 53 -19.20 7.10 -4.04
N GLU A 54 -20.01 6.38 -4.81
CA GLU A 54 -19.74 5.00 -5.22
C GLU A 54 -18.43 4.87 -6.01
N ARG A 55 -18.19 5.77 -6.98
CA ARG A 55 -16.94 5.77 -7.76
C ARG A 55 -15.72 6.12 -6.91
N TRP A 56 -15.88 7.01 -5.93
CA TRP A 56 -14.83 7.37 -4.99
C TRP A 56 -14.49 6.21 -4.06
N GLU A 57 -15.49 5.56 -3.44
CA GLU A 57 -15.27 4.38 -2.59
C GLU A 57 -14.59 3.25 -3.36
N HIS A 58 -15.00 3.01 -4.61
CA HIS A 58 -14.32 2.06 -5.48
C HIS A 58 -12.84 2.42 -5.67
N GLY A 59 -12.54 3.68 -6.01
CA GLY A 59 -11.15 4.15 -6.19
C GLY A 59 -10.29 3.98 -4.93
N VAL A 60 -10.84 4.30 -3.76
CA VAL A 60 -10.17 4.09 -2.46
C VAL A 60 -9.90 2.61 -2.20
N THR A 61 -10.87 1.75 -2.51
CA THR A 61 -10.73 0.30 -2.34
C THR A 61 -9.61 -0.26 -3.21
N GLU A 62 -9.56 0.12 -4.49
CA GLU A 62 -8.52 -0.34 -5.40
C GLU A 62 -7.13 0.18 -5.02
N LEU A 63 -7.03 1.43 -4.55
CA LEU A 63 -5.76 1.97 -4.01
C LEU A 63 -5.28 1.18 -2.79
N SER A 64 -6.18 0.84 -1.87
CA SER A 64 -5.84 0.02 -0.70
C SER A 64 -5.31 -1.35 -1.12
N LYS A 65 -6.00 -2.04 -2.04
CA LYS A 65 -5.55 -3.36 -2.56
C LYS A 65 -4.18 -3.27 -3.21
N ALA A 66 -3.94 -2.25 -4.03
CA ALA A 66 -2.65 -2.04 -4.67
C ALA A 66 -1.54 -1.82 -3.65
N SER A 67 -1.81 -1.03 -2.60
CA SER A 67 -0.88 -0.80 -1.49
C SER A 67 -0.55 -2.08 -0.74
N ASP A 68 -1.55 -2.92 -0.44
CA ASP A 68 -1.37 -4.21 0.23
C ASP A 68 -0.51 -5.17 -0.59
N LEU A 69 -0.78 -5.26 -1.90
CA LEU A 69 0.00 -6.08 -2.83
C LEU A 69 1.46 -5.61 -2.93
N MET A 70 1.70 -4.29 -2.96
CA MET A 70 3.06 -3.76 -2.92
C MET A 70 3.76 -4.16 -1.62
N SER A 71 3.12 -3.94 -0.48
CA SER A 71 3.66 -4.31 0.84
C SER A 71 4.02 -5.80 0.92
N GLU A 72 3.14 -6.67 0.43
CA GLU A 72 3.39 -8.12 0.38
C GLU A 72 4.57 -8.46 -0.53
N GLY A 73 4.64 -7.86 -1.73
CA GLY A 73 5.74 -8.05 -2.67
C GLY A 73 7.09 -7.64 -2.08
N ILE A 74 7.14 -6.49 -1.40
CA ILE A 74 8.34 -5.98 -0.75
C ILE A 74 8.78 -6.91 0.39
N SER A 75 7.83 -7.38 1.20
CA SER A 75 8.10 -8.34 2.28
C SER A 75 8.66 -9.65 1.74
N LYS A 76 8.10 -10.18 0.64
CA LYS A 76 8.62 -11.38 -0.04
C LYS A 76 10.03 -11.17 -0.57
N THR A 77 10.28 -10.05 -1.25
CA THR A 77 11.61 -9.71 -1.77
C THR A 77 12.64 -9.60 -0.66
N ALA A 78 12.31 -8.92 0.44
CA ALA A 78 13.19 -8.83 1.61
C ALA A 78 13.53 -10.20 2.21
N LYS A 79 12.55 -11.12 2.29
CA LYS A 79 12.78 -12.50 2.75
C LYS A 79 13.69 -13.28 1.82
N LEU A 80 13.53 -13.13 0.50
CA LEU A 80 14.37 -13.77 -0.51
C LEU A 80 15.82 -13.27 -0.40
N TYR A 81 16.03 -11.96 -0.24
CA TYR A 81 17.35 -11.37 -0.01
C TYR A 81 18.01 -11.90 1.26
N ALA A 82 17.29 -11.91 2.39
CA ALA A 82 17.81 -12.45 3.64
C ALA A 82 18.18 -13.94 3.54
N ALA A 83 17.42 -14.72 2.76
CA ALA A 83 17.74 -16.12 2.51
C ALA A 83 18.99 -16.28 1.62
N ALA A 84 19.12 -15.47 0.57
CA ALA A 84 20.29 -15.45 -0.31
C ALA A 84 21.56 -15.06 0.46
N GLU A 85 21.48 -14.02 1.30
CA GLU A 85 22.60 -13.57 2.13
C GLU A 85 23.08 -14.67 3.07
N ARG A 86 22.16 -15.35 3.77
CA ARG A 86 22.51 -16.50 4.65
C ARG A 86 23.15 -17.65 3.89
N ALA A 87 22.70 -17.93 2.67
CA ALA A 87 23.29 -18.96 1.83
C ALA A 87 24.73 -18.59 1.43
N HIS A 88 24.96 -17.32 1.09
CA HIS A 88 26.29 -16.80 0.75
C HIS A 88 27.25 -16.78 1.96
N THR A 89 26.80 -16.35 3.14
CA THR A 89 27.63 -16.39 4.37
C THR A 89 27.89 -17.81 4.85
N GLY A 90 26.97 -18.75 4.64
CA GLY A 90 27.18 -20.16 4.94
C GLY A 90 28.21 -20.85 4.02
N MET A 91 28.39 -20.33 2.80
CA MET A 91 29.36 -20.84 1.83
C MET A 91 30.77 -20.27 2.06
N TYR A 92 30.88 -19.07 2.64
CA TYR A 92 32.17 -18.44 2.97
C TYR A 92 32.60 -18.78 4.41
N ARG A 93 33.07 -20.02 4.62
CA ARG A 93 33.80 -20.39 5.84
C ARG A 93 35.28 -20.12 5.60
N PRO A 94 35.90 -19.07 6.16
CA PRO A 94 37.33 -18.85 6.02
C PRO A 94 38.05 -19.89 6.89
N GLY A 95 38.80 -20.78 6.26
CA GLY A 95 39.56 -21.83 6.95
C GLY A 95 39.36 -23.22 6.36
N GLY A 96 39.76 -23.38 5.10
CA GLY A 96 40.13 -24.70 4.56
C GLY A 96 41.61 -24.95 4.89
N ASP A 97 41.91 -25.23 6.15
CA ASP A 97 43.17 -25.86 6.53
C ASP A 97 43.01 -27.37 6.30
N ARG A 98 43.63 -27.89 5.23
CA ARG A 98 44.31 -29.19 5.16
C ARG A 98 45.22 -29.22 3.93
#